data_AF-A0A965WJ09-F1
#
_entry.id   AF-A0A965WJ09-F1
#
_cell.length_a   1.000
_cell.length_b   1.000
_cell.length_c   1.000
_cell.angle_alpha   90.00
_cell.angle_beta   90.00
_cell.angle_gamma   90.00
#
_symmetry.space_group_name_H-M   'P 1'
#
loop_
_entity.id
_entity.type
_entity.pdbx_description
1 polymer ?
#
loop_
_entity_poly.entity_id
_entity_poly.type
_entity_poly.pdbx_seq_one_letter_code
_entity_poly.pdbx_strand_id
1 'polypeptide(L)' 'MSKFVISGFYDEICGDLNTQLSVLKELGEKYICPRTVNGKNISAYSAEDFISTVKHDILSRSVFIT' A
#
# COMPACT_ATOMS: atom_id res chain seq x y z
N MET A 1 26.58 -2.20 -2.33
CA MET A 1 25.65 -1.05 -2.48
C MET A 1 24.34 -1.38 -1.80
N SER A 2 23.91 -0.59 -0.83
CA SER A 2 22.57 -0.69 -0.25
C SER A 2 21.53 -0.30 -1.31
N LYS A 3 20.45 -1.08 -1.46
CA LYS A 3 19.33 -0.70 -2.30
C LYS A 3 18.54 0.40 -1.59
N PHE A 4 18.46 1.58 -2.21
CA PHE A 4 17.55 2.62 -1.77
C PHE A 4 16.21 2.43 -2.45
N VAL A 5 15.15 2.44 -1.66
CA VAL A 5 13.78 2.30 -2.11
C VAL A 5 13.05 3.59 -1.74
N ILE A 6 12.34 4.16 -2.70
CA ILE A 6 11.46 5.31 -2.50
C ILE A 6 10.04 4.76 -2.45
N SER A 7 9.31 5.10 -1.39
CA SER A 7 7.90 4.76 -1.21
C SER A 7 7.12 5.98 -0.72
N GLY A 8 5.86 6.06 -1.12
CA GLY A 8 4.95 7.15 -0.77
C GLY A 8 3.80 6.74 0.15
N PHE A 9 3.20 7.74 0.80
CA PHE A 9 1.96 7.64 1.57
C PHE A 9 0.77 8.05 0.71
N TYR A 10 0.09 7.07 0.10
CA TYR A 10 -1.01 7.33 -0.82
C TYR A 10 -2.36 7.54 -0.11
N ASP A 11 -2.42 7.30 1.20
CA ASP A 11 -3.63 7.50 2.00
C ASP A 11 -4.06 8.98 2.10
N GLU A 12 -3.15 9.93 1.86
CA GLU A 12 -3.47 11.37 1.80
C GLU A 12 -4.24 11.76 0.54
N ILE A 13 -4.14 10.94 -0.51
CA ILE A 13 -4.85 11.15 -1.78
C ILE A 13 -6.26 10.57 -1.68
N CYS A 14 -6.37 9.31 -1.21
CA CYS A 14 -7.64 8.63 -1.06
C CYS A 14 -7.54 7.52 -0.01
N GLY A 15 -8.61 7.33 0.77
CA GLY A 15 -8.70 6.23 1.73
C GLY A 15 -8.89 4.85 1.10
N ASP A 16 -9.30 4.75 -0.16
CA ASP A 16 -9.54 3.48 -0.86
C ASP A 16 -8.24 2.87 -1.42
N LEU A 17 -7.97 1.61 -1.07
CA LEU A 17 -6.74 0.91 -1.49
C LEU A 17 -6.62 0.84 -3.01
N ASN A 18 -7.74 0.64 -3.71
CA ASN A 18 -7.70 0.48 -5.15
C ASN A 18 -7.21 1.76 -5.82
N THR A 19 -7.72 2.90 -5.40
CA THR A 19 -7.34 4.23 -5.86
C THR A 19 -5.88 4.54 -5.51
N GLN A 20 -5.44 4.24 -4.29
CA GLN A 20 -4.05 4.41 -3.88
C GLN A 20 -3.09 3.67 -4.82
N LEU A 21 -3.39 2.39 -5.11
CA LEU A 21 -2.56 1.55 -5.98
C LEU A 21 -2.64 1.95 -7.46
N SER A 22 -3.77 2.50 -7.92
CA SER A 22 -3.90 3.05 -9.27
C SER A 22 -3.02 4.28 -9.45
N VAL A 23 -3.08 5.24 -8.52
CA VAL A 23 -2.24 6.45 -8.58
C VAL A 23 -0.75 6.10 -8.48
N LEU A 24 -0.37 5.17 -7.60
CA LEU A 24 0.99 4.66 -7.50
C LEU A 24 1.49 4.12 -8.86
N LYS A 25 0.66 3.37 -9.58
CA LYS A 25 1.00 2.86 -10.91
C LYS A 25 1.10 3.95 -11.96
N GLU A 26 0.19 4.93 -11.94
CA GLU A 26 0.23 6.08 -12.85
C GLU A 26 1.52 6.89 -12.69
N LEU A 27 2.04 6.99 -11.46
CA LEU A 27 3.32 7.63 -11.16
C LEU A 27 4.55 6.76 -11.48
N GLY A 28 4.35 5.49 -11.87
CA GLY A 28 5.43 4.55 -12.17
C GLY A 28 6.19 4.03 -10.94
N GLU A 29 5.63 4.20 -9.74
CA GLU A 29 6.20 3.72 -8.50
C GLU A 29 5.91 2.23 -8.29
N LYS A 30 6.66 1.60 -7.38
CA LYS A 30 6.55 0.16 -7.08
C LYS A 30 6.42 -0.16 -5.60
N TYR A 31 6.54 0.85 -4.74
CA TYR A 31 6.61 0.67 -3.31
C TYR A 31 5.63 1.60 -2.61
N ILE A 32 4.85 1.06 -1.68
CA ILE A 32 3.86 1.80 -0.90
C ILE A 32 4.13 1.62 0.59
N CYS A 33 3.91 2.69 1.35
CA CYS A 33 3.85 2.60 2.80
C CYS A 33 2.37 2.79 3.24
N PRO A 34 1.60 1.71 3.43
CA PRO A 34 0.19 1.82 3.78
C PRO A 34 0.04 2.25 5.25
N ARG A 35 -0.67 3.35 5.51
CA ARG A 35 -1.00 3.82 6.88
C ARG A 35 -2.47 3.66 7.20
N THR A 36 -3.32 4.15 6.30
CA THR A 36 -4.78 4.01 6.38
C THR A 36 -5.28 3.42 5.08
N VAL A 37 -6.01 2.33 5.17
CA VAL A 37 -6.51 1.57 4.02
C VAL A 37 -7.98 1.29 4.24
N ASN A 38 -8.81 1.61 3.26
CA ASN A 38 -10.27 1.47 3.28
C ASN A 38 -10.90 2.08 4.54
N GLY A 39 -10.42 3.26 4.95
CA GLY A 39 -10.90 3.98 6.13
C GLY A 39 -10.46 3.40 7.48
N LYS A 40 -9.61 2.36 7.49
CA LYS A 40 -9.09 1.72 8.70
C LYS A 40 -7.58 1.90 8.79
N ASN A 41 -7.08 2.32 9.95
CA ASN A 41 -5.64 2.44 10.18
C ASN A 41 -5.01 1.03 10.24
N ILE A 42 -3.79 0.86 9.72
CA ILE A 42 -3.08 -0.43 9.75
C ILE A 42 -2.93 -0.99 11.18
N SER A 43 -2.82 -0.12 12.20
CA SER A 43 -2.72 -0.52 13.61
C SER A 43 -4.00 -1.18 14.15
N ALA A 44 -5.13 -1.00 13.48
CA ALA A 44 -6.40 -1.63 13.84
C ALA A 44 -6.61 -2.99 13.15
N TYR A 45 -5.74 -3.41 12.22
CA TYR A 45 -5.79 -4.73 11.60
C TYR A 45 -5.07 -5.76 12.47
N SER A 46 -5.62 -6.98 12.53
CA SER A 46 -4.82 -8.13 12.94
C SER A 46 -3.80 -8.45 11.83
N ALA A 47 -2.75 -9.21 12.18
CA ALA A 47 -1.76 -9.62 11.20
C ALA A 47 -2.39 -10.46 10.08
N GLU A 48 -3.31 -11.35 10.44
CA GLU A 48 -4.03 -12.23 9.53
C GLU A 48 -4.94 -11.45 8.59
N ASP A 49 -5.71 -10.49 9.12
CA ASP A 49 -6.60 -9.64 8.33
C ASP A 49 -5.78 -8.80 7.35
N PHE A 50 -4.68 -8.20 7.80
CA PHE A 50 -3.81 -7.40 6.95
C PHE A 50 -3.20 -8.24 5.82
N ILE A 51 -2.74 -9.46 6.13
CA ILE A 51 -2.12 -10.34 5.14
C ILE A 51 -3.13 -10.81 4.08
N SER A 52 -4.33 -11.22 4.53
CA SER A 52 -5.38 -11.76 3.65
C SER A 52 -6.09 -10.71 2.81
N THR A 53 -6.11 -9.46 3.24
CA THR A 53 -6.77 -8.36 2.51
C THR A 53 -5.73 -7.45 1.86
N VAL A 54 -5.14 -6.54 2.63
CA VAL A 54 -4.30 -5.45 2.15
C VAL A 54 -3.04 -5.97 1.44
N LYS A 55 -2.28 -6.87 2.08
CA LYS A 55 -1.02 -7.38 1.50
C LYS A 55 -1.28 -8.22 0.25
N HIS A 56 -2.31 -9.06 0.28
CA HIS A 56 -2.71 -9.86 -0.88
C HIS A 56 -2.99 -8.96 -2.09
N ASP A 57 -3.79 -7.92 -1.91
CA ASP A 57 -4.18 -7.02 -3.01
C ASP A 57 -3.00 -6.21 -3.54
N ILE A 58 -2.12 -5.72 -2.66
CA ILE A 58 -0.89 -5.00 -3.04
C ILE A 58 0.02 -5.89 -3.89
N LEU A 59 0.29 -7.11 -3.44
CA LEU A 59 1.16 -8.06 -4.15
C LEU A 59 0.55 -8.52 -5.48
N SER A 60 -0.78 -8.70 -5.53
CA SER A 60 -1.50 -9.07 -6.77
C SER A 60 -1.27 -8.06 -7.89
N ARG A 61 -0.94 -6.81 -7.55
CA ARG A 61 -0.70 -5.71 -8.49
C ARG A 61 0.76 -5.47 -8.82
N SER A 62 1.66 -6.35 -8.36
CA SER A 62 3.13 -6.19 -8.47
C SER A 62 3.66 -4.93 -7.78
N VAL A 63 3.01 -4.53 -6.68
CA VAL A 63 3.45 -3.45 -5.78
C VAL A 63 4.01 -4.10 -4.51
N PHE A 64 4.97 -3.44 -3.86
CA PHE A 64 5.64 -3.94 -2.67
C PHE A 64 5.44 -3.01 -1.48
N ILE A 65 5.44 -3.58 -0.27
CA ILE A 65 5.29 -2.83 0.98
C ILE A 65 6.69 -2.55 1.54
N THR A 66 6.90 -1.33 2.04
CA THR A 66 8.10 -0.90 2.78
C THR A 66 7.80 -0.64 4.24
#